data_AF-A0A165DRU4-F1
#
_entry.id   AF-A0A165DRU4-F1
#
_cell.length_a   1.000
_cell.length_b   1.000
_cell.length_c   1.000
_cell.angle_alpha   90.00
_cell.angle_beta   90.00
_cell.angle_gamma   90.00
#
_symmetry.space_group_name_H-M   'P 1'
#
loop_
_entity.id
_entity.type
_entity.pdbx_description
1 polymer ?
#
loop_
_entity_poly.entity_id
_entity_poly.type
_entity_poly.pdbx_seq_one_letter_code
_entity_poly.pdbx_strand_id
1 'polypeptide(L)'
;TTALLDSGAFSCYIDQRFAEKYGFKMIPLNQEIRILNADASPNKGGAITHRVVTSILIGKHRSTEKHNPRVDWEHREVTFSRC
;
A
#
# COMPACT_ATOMS: atom_id res chain seq x y z
N THR A 1 8.56 11.37 -2.32
CA THR A 1 7.65 10.28 -2.74
C THR A 1 6.24 10.65 -2.39
N THR A 2 5.28 10.29 -3.24
CA THR A 2 3.85 10.46 -2.97
C THR A 2 3.22 9.08 -2.81
N ALA A 3 2.27 8.95 -1.88
CA ALA A 3 1.47 7.74 -1.69
C ALA A 3 -0.01 8.09 -1.85
N LEU A 4 -0.81 7.13 -2.33
CA LEU A 4 -2.25 7.26 -2.45
C LEU A 4 -2.92 6.68 -1.19
N LEU A 5 -3.83 7.44 -0.59
CA LEU A 5 -4.73 6.94 0.45
C LEU A 5 -6.03 6.50 -0.22
N ASP A 6 -6.24 5.19 -0.31
CA ASP A 6 -7.36 4.59 -1.02
C ASP A 6 -8.10 3.60 -0.13
N SER A 7 -9.28 3.99 0.36
CA SER A 7 -10.16 3.12 1.14
C SER A 7 -10.90 2.08 0.29
N GLY A 8 -10.90 2.22 -1.03
CA GLY A 8 -11.47 1.27 -1.98
C GLY A 8 -10.54 0.10 -2.31
N ALA A 9 -9.26 0.20 -1.94
CA ALA A 9 -8.29 -0.86 -2.12
C ALA A 9 -8.47 -1.98 -1.08
N PHE A 10 -8.46 -3.24 -1.53
CA PHE A 10 -8.56 -4.42 -0.65
C PHE A 10 -7.38 -4.53 0.35
N SER A 11 -6.19 -4.09 -0.04
CA SER A 11 -4.97 -4.12 0.77
C SER A 11 -4.05 -2.97 0.38
N CYS A 12 -2.88 -2.88 1.03
CA CYS A 12 -1.83 -1.96 0.65
C CYS A 12 -1.01 -2.53 -0.50
N TYR A 13 -0.74 -1.70 -1.52
CA TYR A 13 0.05 -2.06 -2.68
C TYR A 13 1.22 -1.09 -2.83
N ILE A 14 2.33 -1.58 -3.39
CA ILE A 14 3.49 -0.78 -3.74
C ILE A 14 3.82 -1.03 -5.20
N ASP A 15 4.16 0.04 -5.92
CA ASP A 15 4.62 -0.07 -7.30
C ASP A 15 5.95 -0.85 -7.35
N GLN A 16 6.05 -1.80 -8.27
CA GLN A 16 7.23 -2.68 -8.36
C GLN A 16 8.49 -1.89 -8.71
N ARG A 17 8.41 -0.96 -9.67
CA ARG A 17 9.57 -0.16 -10.08
C ARG A 17 10.04 0.75 -8.96
N PHE A 18 9.11 1.27 -8.16
CA PHE A 18 9.42 2.01 -6.95
C PHE A 18 10.15 1.12 -5.93
N ALA A 19 9.65 -0.09 -5.68
CA ALA A 19 10.28 -1.03 -4.76
C ALA A 19 11.72 -1.38 -5.20
N GLU A 20 11.92 -1.66 -6.48
CA GLU A 20 13.24 -1.95 -7.06
C GLU A 20 14.19 -0.74 -6.98
N LYS A 21 13.72 0.44 -7.39
CA LYS A 21 14.52 1.67 -7.41
C LYS A 21 15.09 2.03 -6.05
N TYR A 22 14.35 1.77 -4.98
CA TYR A 22 14.74 2.10 -3.61
C TYR A 22 15.32 0.90 -2.84
N GLY A 23 15.58 -0.22 -3.53
CA GLY A 23 16.27 -1.38 -2.94
C GLY A 23 15.46 -2.12 -1.89
N PHE A 24 14.13 -2.08 -1.97
CA PHE A 24 13.30 -2.89 -1.07
C PHE A 24 13.53 -4.38 -1.34
N LYS A 25 13.64 -5.17 -0.26
CA LYS A 25 13.71 -6.63 -0.37
C LYS A 25 12.37 -7.18 -0.86
N MET A 26 12.30 -7.53 -2.14
CA MET A 26 11.16 -8.20 -2.73
C MET A 26 11.22 -9.70 -2.41
N ILE A 27 10.22 -10.21 -1.70
CA ILE A 27 10.12 -11.62 -1.31
C ILE A 27 9.10 -12.28 -2.25
N PRO A 28 9.48 -13.30 -3.05
CA PRO A 28 8.56 -13.96 -3.96
C PRO A 28 7.43 -14.64 -3.20
N LEU A 29 6.24 -14.65 -3.80
CA LEU A 29 5.08 -15.39 -3.31
C LEU A 29 5.10 -16.81 -3.89
N ASN A 30 4.62 -17.78 -3.12
CA ASN A 30 4.46 -19.16 -3.60
C ASN A 30 3.41 -19.26 -4.72
N GLN A 31 2.44 -18.35 -4.72
CA GLN A 31 1.40 -18.25 -5.73
C GLN A 31 1.12 -16.76 -6.01
N GLU A 32 1.00 -16.41 -7.29
CA GLU A 32 0.64 -15.06 -7.71
C GLU A 32 -0.77 -14.67 -7.24
N ILE A 33 -0.97 -13.39 -6.94
CA ILE A 33 -2.27 -12.83 -6.58
C ILE A 33 -2.78 -12.02 -7.76
N ARG A 34 -3.88 -12.47 -8.37
CA ARG A 34 -4.56 -11.72 -9.44
C ARG A 34 -5.34 -10.56 -8.82
N ILE A 35 -5.09 -9.35 -9.30
CA ILE A 35 -5.78 -8.14 -8.87
C ILE A 35 -6.68 -7.66 -10.01
N LEU A 36 -7.92 -7.35 -9.67
CA LEU A 36 -8.88 -6.69 -10.55
C LEU A 36 -9.09 -5.26 -10.07
N ASN A 37 -9.35 -4.35 -11.01
CA ASN A 37 -9.79 -2.99 -10.70
C ASN A 37 -11.28 -3.01 -10.31
N ALA A 38 -11.82 -1.86 -9.89
CA ALA A 38 -13.23 -1.75 -9.47
C ALA A 38 -14.24 -2.11 -10.58
N ASP A 39 -13.85 -1.96 -11.84
CA ASP A 39 -14.65 -2.35 -13.02
C ASP A 39 -14.47 -3.84 -13.42
N ALA A 40 -13.85 -4.64 -12.54
CA ALA A 40 -13.48 -6.03 -12.76
C ALA A 40 -12.46 -6.29 -13.89
N SER A 41 -11.90 -5.26 -14.52
CA SER A 41 -10.81 -5.43 -15.47
C SER A 41 -9.50 -5.84 -14.76
N PRO A 42 -8.60 -6.61 -15.40
CA PRO A 42 -7.29 -6.91 -14.83
C PRO A 42 -6.49 -5.64 -14.55
N ASN A 43 -5.74 -5.63 -13.44
CA ASN A 43 -4.83 -4.53 -13.16
C ASN A 43 -3.75 -4.42 -14.25
N LYS A 44 -3.47 -3.20 -14.73
CA LYS A 44 -2.49 -2.96 -15.80
C LYS A 44 -1.05 -3.34 -15.41
N GLY A 45 -0.75 -3.35 -14.12
CA GLY A 45 0.54 -3.81 -13.59
C GLY A 45 0.69 -5.33 -13.57
N GLY A 46 -0.37 -6.08 -13.91
CA GLY A 46 -0.38 -7.54 -13.85
C GLY A 46 -0.70 -8.08 -12.46
N ALA A 47 -0.39 -9.36 -12.24
CA ALA A 47 -0.55 -10.01 -10.95
C ALA A 47 0.55 -9.62 -9.97
N ILE A 48 0.25 -9.68 -8.67
CA ILE A 48 1.25 -9.49 -7.62
C ILE A 48 2.04 -10.79 -7.46
N THR A 49 3.35 -10.72 -7.67
CA THR A 49 4.27 -11.87 -7.58
C THR A 49 5.19 -11.81 -6.37
N HIS A 50 5.33 -10.62 -5.77
CA HIS A 50 6.22 -10.38 -4.64
C HIS A 50 5.51 -9.59 -3.54
N ARG A 51 5.97 -9.78 -2.31
CA ARG A 51 5.63 -8.93 -1.16
C ARG A 51 6.86 -8.21 -0.64
N VAL A 52 6.63 -7.09 0.02
CA VAL A 52 7.63 -6.34 0.77
C VAL A 52 7.17 -6.27 2.23
N VAL A 53 8.09 -6.51 3.16
CA VAL A 53 7.88 -6.24 4.58
C VAL A 53 8.71 -5.02 4.94
N THR A 54 8.04 -3.92 5.28
CA THR A 54 8.71 -2.66 5.61
C THR A 54 7.88 -1.85 6.59
N SER A 55 8.54 -0.95 7.33
CA SER A 55 7.87 0.06 8.14
C SER A 55 7.82 1.37 7.35
N ILE A 56 6.68 2.05 7.39
CA ILE A 56 6.50 3.33 6.70
C ILE A 56 6.45 4.43 7.75
N LEU A 57 7.19 5.51 7.51
CA LEU A 57 7.11 6.74 8.29
C LEU A 57 6.21 7.74 7.54
N ILE A 58 5.09 8.11 8.15
CA ILE A 58 4.15 9.11 7.63
C ILE A 58 4.14 10.29 8.60
N GLY A 59 4.79 11.40 8.23
CA GLY A 59 5.04 12.50 9.16
C GLY A 59 5.88 12.02 10.35
N LYS A 60 5.34 12.09 11.56
CA LYS A 60 5.98 11.59 12.79
C LYS A 60 5.51 10.18 13.19
N HIS A 61 4.57 9.60 12.43
CA HIS A 61 3.95 8.31 12.73
C HIS A 61 4.69 7.17 12.03
N ARG A 62 5.20 6.19 12.78
CA ARG A 62 5.82 4.98 12.22
C ARG A 62 4.81 3.85 12.24
N SER A 63 4.29 3.46 11.09
CA SER A 63 3.41 2.30 10.97
C SER A 63 4.23 1.01 11.03
N THR A 64 4.08 0.28 12.14
CA THR A 64 4.66 -1.06 12.35
C THR A 64 3.63 -2.17 12.18
N GLU A 65 2.34 -1.86 12.31
CA GLU A 65 1.22 -2.79 12.18
C GLU A 65 0.18 -2.27 11.18
N LYS A 66 -0.65 -3.18 10.67
CA LYS A 66 -1.75 -2.82 9.76
C LYS A 66 -2.86 -2.12 10.56
N HIS A 67 -2.98 -0.81 10.38
CA HIS A 67 -4.10 -0.04 10.90
C HIS A 67 -4.51 1.04 9.89
N ASN A 68 -5.80 1.38 9.89
CA ASN A 68 -6.31 2.46 9.03
C ASN A 68 -6.22 3.79 9.79
N PRO A 69 -5.80 4.89 9.15
CA PRO A 69 -5.91 6.22 9.75
C PRO A 69 -7.38 6.65 9.87
N ARG A 70 -7.64 7.63 10.73
CA ARG A 70 -8.90 8.37 10.71
C ARG A 70 -8.81 9.46 9.63
N VAL A 71 -9.78 9.47 8.73
CA VAL A 71 -9.92 10.53 7.72
C VAL A 71 -11.11 11.39 8.11
N ASP A 72 -10.86 12.66 8.40
CA ASP A 72 -11.87 13.68 8.60
C ASP A 72 -12.03 14.47 7.30
N TRP A 73 -13.13 14.25 6.61
CA TRP A 73 -13.41 14.90 5.32
C TRP A 73 -13.89 16.35 5.49
N GLU A 74 -14.48 16.71 6.63
CA GLU A 74 -14.96 18.06 6.91
C GLU A 74 -13.77 19.00 7.13
N HIS A 75 -12.81 18.57 7.95
CA HIS A 75 -11.62 19.35 8.30
C HIS A 75 -10.43 19.06 7.37
N ARG A 76 -10.56 18.09 6.46
CA ARG A 76 -9.50 17.64 5.52
C ARG A 76 -8.25 17.13 6.25
N GLU A 77 -8.46 16.42 7.35
CA GLU A 77 -7.39 15.92 8.20
C GLU A 77 -7.26 14.39 8.11
N VAL A 78 -6.02 13.91 8.15
CA VAL A 78 -5.71 12.49 8.27
C VAL A 78 -4.91 12.29 9.55
N THR A 79 -5.48 11.53 10.49
CA THR A 79 -4.87 11.27 11.79
C THR A 79 -4.43 9.82 11.92
N PHE A 80 -3.18 9.62 12.30
CA PHE A 80 -2.60 8.33 12.65
C PHE A 80 -2.43 8.28 14.17
N SER A 81 -3.37 7.65 14.89
CA SER A 81 -3.44 7.70 16.35
C SER A 81 -3.04 6.41 17.06
N ARG A 82 -2.71 5.34 16.32
CA ARG A 82 -2.40 4.00 16.88
C ARG A 82 -1.20 3.38 16.18
N CYS A 83 -0.31 2.78 16.94
CA CYS A 83 0.58 1.68 16.55
C CYS A 83 0.66 0.71 17.71
#